data_AF-A0A933VHE6-F1
#
_entry.id   AF-A0A933VHE6-F1
#
_cell.length_a   1.000
_cell.length_b   1.000
_cell.length_c   1.000
_cell.angle_alpha   90.00
_cell.angle_beta   90.00
_cell.angle_gamma   90.00
#
_symmetry.space_group_name_H-M   'P 1'
#
loop_
_entity.id
_entity.type
_entity.pdbx_description
1 polymer ?
#
loop_
_entity_poly.entity_id
_entity_poly.type
_entity_poly.pdbx_seq_one_letter_code
_entity_poly.pdbx_strand_id
1 'polypeptide(L)'
;MFQSSLIGLDAKGKLRPRESICHLRSDLKASLNQERYKSQLSNPAERQRNDIWWITPNGENIVEVIEDIAHSFVSQGIEWFNFHTNLENAFSQIERGHDCYTKFYQAAYFAQHLGYEAKHQEYLKRLNQEKERMVFTRRRKNAAVHSPQDR
;
A
#
# COMPACT_ATOMS: atom_id res chain seq x y z
N MET A 1 4.23 22.03 -1.11
CA MET A 1 3.10 21.87 -2.06
C MET A 1 2.87 20.38 -2.27
N PHE A 2 1.88 19.79 -1.60
CA PHE A 2 1.45 18.42 -1.89
C PHE A 2 0.45 18.49 -3.05
N GLN A 3 0.87 18.10 -4.26
CA GLN A 3 -0.06 17.98 -5.39
C GLN A 3 -1.05 16.85 -5.09
N SER A 4 -2.34 17.20 -5.03
CA SER A 4 -3.48 16.30 -4.93
C SER A 4 -3.68 15.48 -6.21
N SER A 5 -2.77 14.55 -6.54
CA SER A 5 -2.82 13.74 -7.77
C SER A 5 -3.26 12.28 -7.57
N LEU A 6 -3.76 11.92 -6.39
CA LEU A 6 -4.06 10.53 -6.02
C LEU A 6 -5.51 10.08 -6.34
N ILE A 7 -6.41 11.03 -6.64
CA ILE A 7 -7.83 10.76 -6.85
C ILE A 7 -8.20 11.12 -8.29
N GLY A 8 -8.76 10.16 -9.04
CA GLY A 8 -9.38 10.35 -10.35
C GLY A 8 -10.90 10.38 -10.24
N LEU A 9 -11.59 10.69 -11.34
CA LEU A 9 -13.05 10.57 -11.46
C LEU A 9 -13.38 9.38 -12.35
N ASP A 10 -14.40 8.60 -12.01
CA ASP A 10 -14.95 7.57 -12.89
C ASP A 10 -15.80 8.17 -14.02
N ALA A 11 -16.29 7.32 -14.94
CA ALA A 11 -17.13 7.75 -16.06
C ALA A 11 -18.46 8.43 -15.63
N LYS A 12 -18.81 8.38 -14.34
CA LYS A 12 -20.00 8.98 -13.75
C LYS A 12 -19.65 10.18 -12.84
N GLY A 13 -18.39 10.64 -12.87
CA GLY A 13 -17.94 11.78 -12.07
C GLY A 13 -17.73 11.47 -10.59
N LYS A 14 -17.58 10.21 -10.19
CA LYS A 14 -17.31 9.83 -8.79
C LYS A 14 -15.82 9.76 -8.51
N LEU A 15 -15.40 10.27 -7.36
CA LEU A 15 -14.01 10.20 -6.89
C LEU A 15 -13.60 8.74 -6.69
N ARG A 16 -12.53 8.32 -7.37
CA ARG A 16 -11.96 6.98 -7.29
C ARG A 16 -10.43 7.07 -7.29
N PRO A 17 -9.72 6.33 -6.42
CA PRO A 17 -8.27 6.21 -6.55
C PRO A 17 -7.89 5.74 -7.96
N ARG A 18 -6.87 6.36 -8.55
CA ARG A 18 -6.38 5.98 -9.89
C ARG A 18 -5.89 4.53 -9.88
N GLU A 19 -6.13 3.78 -10.96
CA GLU A 19 -5.71 2.37 -11.10
C GLU A 19 -4.21 2.17 -10.93
N SER A 20 -3.40 3.15 -11.31
CA SER A 20 -1.95 3.14 -11.11
C SER A 20 -1.52 3.05 -9.63
N ILE A 21 -2.45 3.18 -8.69
CA ILE A 21 -2.21 3.17 -7.24
C ILE A 21 -2.68 1.85 -6.62
N CYS A 22 -3.62 1.12 -7.23
CA CYS A 22 -4.15 -0.14 -6.72
C CYS A 22 -4.60 -1.06 -7.86
N HIS A 23 -3.92 -2.21 -7.99
CA HIS A 23 -4.29 -3.26 -8.96
C HIS A 23 -5.59 -3.99 -8.61
N LEU A 24 -5.98 -4.00 -7.34
CA LEU A 24 -7.15 -4.72 -6.84
C LEU A 24 -8.00 -3.79 -5.97
N ARG A 25 -9.32 -3.89 -6.11
CA ARG A 25 -10.31 -3.09 -5.37
C ARG A 25 -11.50 -3.95 -4.99
N SER A 26 -12.00 -3.79 -3.78
CA SER A 26 -13.24 -4.40 -3.32
C SER A 26 -14.00 -3.43 -2.43
N ASP A 27 -15.32 -3.45 -2.53
CA ASP A 27 -16.19 -2.60 -1.74
C ASP A 27 -16.32 -3.17 -0.32
N LEU A 28 -16.13 -2.34 0.70
CA LEU A 28 -16.47 -2.70 2.06
C LEU A 28 -17.99 -2.75 2.21
N LYS A 29 -18.49 -3.74 2.94
CA LYS A 29 -19.91 -3.94 3.18
C LYS A 29 -20.27 -3.49 4.58
N ALA A 30 -21.23 -2.59 4.71
CA ALA A 30 -21.82 -2.20 5.98
C ALA A 30 -22.49 -3.41 6.65
N SER A 31 -22.20 -3.60 7.93
CA SER A 31 -22.91 -4.57 8.78
C SER A 31 -24.06 -3.92 9.56
N LEU A 32 -24.07 -2.59 9.66
CA LEU A 32 -25.12 -1.84 10.34
C LEU A 32 -26.45 -2.00 9.60
N ASN A 33 -27.51 -2.36 10.34
CA ASN A 33 -28.85 -2.42 9.78
C ASN A 33 -29.40 -1.00 9.54
N GLN A 34 -29.46 -0.62 8.26
CA GLN A 34 -29.96 0.69 7.82
C GLN A 34 -31.27 0.59 7.01
N GLU A 35 -32.00 -0.51 7.13
CA GLU A 35 -33.23 -0.76 6.34
C GLU A 35 -34.28 0.34 6.49
N ARG A 36 -34.40 0.92 7.69
CA ARG A 36 -35.30 2.06 7.93
C ARG A 36 -35.01 3.23 6.99
N TYR A 37 -33.74 3.56 6.76
CA TYR A 37 -33.32 4.65 5.87
C TYR A 37 -33.43 4.25 4.40
N LYS A 38 -33.03 3.01 4.08
CA LYS A 38 -33.04 2.50 2.71
C LYS A 38 -34.45 2.35 2.16
N SER A 39 -35.42 1.95 2.99
CA SER A 39 -36.82 1.80 2.58
C SER A 39 -37.44 3.08 1.97
N GLN A 40 -36.93 4.25 2.37
CA GLN A 40 -37.40 5.56 1.91
C GLN A 40 -36.85 5.97 0.54
N LEU A 41 -35.85 5.26 0.02
CA LEU A 41 -35.26 5.57 -1.28
C LEU A 41 -36.20 5.13 -2.42
N SER A 42 -36.40 6.02 -3.39
CA SER A 42 -37.23 5.75 -4.57
C SER A 42 -36.58 4.76 -5.53
N ASN A 43 -35.24 4.70 -5.57
CA ASN A 43 -34.49 3.83 -6.46
C ASN A 43 -34.28 2.43 -5.83
N PRO A 44 -34.87 1.36 -6.40
CA PRO A 44 -34.71 0.00 -5.88
C PRO A 44 -33.26 -0.48 -5.84
N ALA A 45 -32.42 -0.05 -6.80
CA ALA A 45 -31.02 -0.45 -6.84
C ALA A 45 -30.25 0.12 -5.64
N GLU A 46 -30.55 1.35 -5.20
CA GLU A 46 -29.92 1.95 -4.02
C GLU A 46 -30.37 1.28 -2.73
N ARG A 47 -31.63 0.81 -2.65
CA ARG A 47 -32.13 0.04 -1.50
C ARG A 47 -31.38 -1.25 -1.27
N GLN A 48 -30.88 -1.86 -2.34
CA GLN A 48 -30.15 -3.13 -2.26
C GLN A 48 -28.66 -2.95 -1.96
N ARG A 49 -28.12 -1.73 -2.05
CA ARG A 49 -26.70 -1.47 -1.79
C ARG A 49 -26.36 -1.69 -0.32
N ASN A 50 -25.31 -2.44 -0.07
CA ASN A 50 -24.77 -2.70 1.27
C ASN A 50 -23.36 -2.13 1.44
N ASP A 51 -22.90 -1.31 0.49
CA ASP A 51 -21.58 -0.67 0.46
C ASP A 51 -21.64 0.83 0.80
N ILE A 52 -22.74 1.28 1.42
CA ILE A 52 -22.96 2.67 1.80
C ILE A 52 -23.37 2.72 3.26
N TRP A 53 -22.77 3.65 4.00
CA TRP A 53 -23.25 4.08 5.30
C TRP A 53 -24.04 5.38 5.20
N TRP A 54 -25.29 5.33 5.62
CA TRP A 54 -26.17 6.49 5.68
C TRP A 54 -26.06 7.19 7.03
N ILE A 55 -25.80 8.50 7.00
CA ILE A 55 -25.81 9.36 8.18
C ILE A 55 -27.06 10.23 8.09
N THR A 56 -27.81 10.32 9.18
CA THR A 56 -29.01 11.16 9.23
C THR A 56 -28.65 12.64 9.12
N PRO A 57 -29.53 13.52 8.60
CA PRO A 57 -29.22 14.95 8.46
C PRO A 57 -28.87 15.65 9.78
N ASN A 58 -29.42 15.17 10.90
CA ASN A 58 -29.13 15.65 12.25
C ASN A 58 -27.95 14.93 12.92
N GLY A 59 -27.36 13.91 12.26
CA GLY A 59 -26.19 13.19 12.74
C GLY A 59 -26.43 12.26 13.94
N GLU A 60 -27.69 11.99 14.32
CA GLU A 60 -28.02 11.15 15.48
C GLU A 60 -27.38 9.76 15.47
N ASN A 61 -27.18 9.18 14.28
CA ASN A 61 -26.59 7.85 14.12
C ASN A 61 -25.09 7.87 13.76
N ILE A 62 -24.41 9.01 13.87
CA ILE A 62 -23.03 9.16 13.38
C ILE A 62 -22.04 8.25 14.12
N VAL A 63 -22.24 8.07 15.43
CA VAL A 63 -21.36 7.23 16.26
C VAL A 63 -21.44 5.77 15.79
N GLU A 64 -22.66 5.23 15.67
CA GLU A 64 -22.91 3.87 15.19
C GLU A 64 -22.34 3.64 13.78
N VAL A 65 -22.50 4.62 12.89
CA VAL A 65 -21.94 4.55 11.54
C VAL A 65 -20.42 4.48 11.56
N ILE A 66 -19.76 5.33 12.36
CA ILE A 66 -18.29 5.34 12.46
C ILE A 66 -17.78 4.02 13.04
N GLU A 67 -18.45 3.50 14.06
CA GLU A 67 -18.11 2.21 14.66
C GLU A 67 -18.25 1.06 13.66
N ASP A 68 -19.31 1.06 12.85
CA ASP A 68 -19.52 0.03 11.83
C ASP A 68 -18.52 0.13 10.66
N ILE A 69 -18.13 1.34 10.26
CA ILE A 69 -17.05 1.55 9.29
C ILE A 69 -15.73 0.96 9.82
N ALA A 70 -15.38 1.30 11.08
CA ALA A 70 -14.17 0.79 11.71
C ALA A 70 -14.20 -0.74 11.79
N HIS A 71 -15.33 -1.30 12.21
CA HIS A 71 -15.52 -2.75 12.28
C HIS A 71 -15.41 -3.41 10.90
N SER A 72 -16.05 -2.85 9.87
CA SER A 72 -16.01 -3.37 8.50
C SER A 72 -14.61 -3.33 7.91
N PHE A 73 -13.87 -2.25 8.16
CA PHE A 73 -12.47 -2.13 7.74
C PHE A 73 -11.59 -3.20 8.39
N VAL A 74 -11.73 -3.42 9.69
CA VAL A 74 -10.93 -4.42 10.42
C VAL A 74 -11.32 -5.84 10.00
N SER A 75 -12.62 -6.16 9.97
CA SER A 75 -13.10 -7.52 9.68
C SER A 75 -12.89 -7.93 8.23
N GLN A 76 -13.27 -7.07 7.27
CA GLN A 76 -13.20 -7.40 5.84
C GLN A 76 -11.87 -6.97 5.22
N GLY A 77 -11.35 -5.81 5.63
CA GLY A 77 -10.12 -5.26 5.06
C GLY A 77 -8.89 -6.09 5.38
N ILE A 78 -8.79 -6.63 6.60
CA ILE A 78 -7.65 -7.50 6.99
C ILE A 78 -7.71 -8.82 6.23
N GLU A 79 -8.88 -9.46 6.15
CA GLU A 79 -9.05 -10.70 5.38
C GLU A 79 -8.74 -10.49 3.91
N TRP A 80 -9.29 -9.43 3.32
CA TRP A 80 -9.03 -9.04 1.94
C TRP A 80 -7.54 -8.81 1.69
N PHE A 81 -6.86 -8.09 2.60
CA PHE A 81 -5.44 -7.82 2.51
C PHE A 81 -4.62 -9.12 2.56
N ASN A 82 -4.92 -10.01 3.49
CA ASN A 82 -4.23 -11.29 3.64
C ASN A 82 -4.45 -12.21 2.42
N PHE A 83 -5.65 -12.21 1.84
CA PHE A 83 -5.96 -13.03 0.67
C PHE A 83 -5.21 -12.55 -0.57
N HIS A 84 -5.14 -11.23 -0.78
CA HIS A 84 -4.55 -10.66 -2.00
C HIS A 84 -3.07 -10.28 -1.86
N THR A 85 -2.52 -10.30 -0.66
CA THR A 85 -1.12 -9.94 -0.39
C THR A 85 -0.32 -11.18 -0.03
N ASN A 86 0.49 -11.68 -0.97
CA ASN A 86 1.48 -12.70 -0.69
C ASN A 86 2.83 -12.04 -0.41
N LEU A 87 3.09 -11.75 0.88
CA LEU A 87 4.33 -11.11 1.33
C LEU A 87 5.57 -11.95 1.02
N GLU A 88 5.47 -13.27 1.09
CA GLU A 88 6.58 -14.17 0.77
C GLU A 88 6.97 -14.06 -0.71
N ASN A 89 5.99 -14.09 -1.61
CA ASN A 89 6.22 -13.85 -3.03
C ASN A 89 6.76 -12.44 -3.28
N ALA A 90 6.26 -11.42 -2.57
CA ALA A 90 6.79 -10.06 -2.68
C ALA A 90 8.29 -9.99 -2.32
N PHE A 91 8.68 -10.59 -1.19
CA PHE A 91 10.09 -10.70 -0.82
C PHE A 91 10.89 -11.53 -1.84
N SER A 92 10.36 -12.65 -2.33
CA SER A 92 11.03 -13.46 -3.34
C SER A 92 11.28 -12.69 -4.64
N GLN A 93 10.34 -11.86 -5.08
CA GLN A 93 10.52 -11.02 -6.26
C GLN A 93 11.59 -9.94 -6.04
N ILE A 94 11.62 -9.33 -4.86
CA ILE A 94 12.70 -8.40 -4.47
C ILE A 94 14.04 -9.14 -4.52
N GLU A 95 14.13 -10.30 -3.88
CA GLU A 95 15.35 -11.12 -3.79
C GLU A 95 15.87 -11.58 -5.15
N ARG A 96 14.99 -11.90 -6.11
CA ARG A 96 15.33 -12.27 -7.50
C ARG A 96 15.86 -11.10 -8.33
N GLY A 97 15.52 -9.85 -7.97
CA GLY A 97 16.01 -8.66 -8.66
C GLY A 97 17.52 -8.51 -8.56
N HIS A 98 18.13 -7.68 -9.42
CA HIS A 98 19.56 -7.42 -9.35
C HIS A 98 19.96 -6.81 -7.99
N ASP A 99 21.06 -7.31 -7.41
CA ASP A 99 21.58 -6.82 -6.14
C ASP A 99 22.03 -5.36 -6.25
N CYS A 100 21.43 -4.50 -5.44
CA CYS A 100 21.78 -3.08 -5.40
C CYS A 100 21.42 -2.48 -4.05
N TYR A 101 22.02 -1.32 -3.76
CA TYR A 101 21.77 -0.58 -2.54
C TYR A 101 20.27 -0.32 -2.29
N THR A 102 19.57 0.23 -3.29
CA THR A 102 18.15 0.61 -3.16
C THR A 102 17.26 -0.59 -2.84
N LYS A 103 17.50 -1.73 -3.49
CA LYS A 103 16.81 -3.00 -3.24
C LYS A 103 16.91 -3.39 -1.77
N PHE A 104 18.12 -3.50 -1.24
CA PHE A 104 18.33 -3.95 0.14
C PHE A 104 17.88 -2.92 1.17
N TYR A 105 17.94 -1.62 0.85
CA TYR A 105 17.42 -0.57 1.72
C TYR A 105 15.90 -0.70 1.88
N GLN A 106 15.18 -0.81 0.76
CA GLN A 106 13.72 -0.98 0.77
C GLN A 106 13.32 -2.30 1.43
N ALA A 107 14.02 -3.39 1.12
CA ALA A 107 13.74 -4.71 1.71
C ALA A 107 13.95 -4.73 3.23
N ALA A 108 15.02 -4.11 3.74
CA ALA A 108 15.29 -3.98 5.16
C ALA A 108 14.19 -3.16 5.86
N TYR A 109 13.78 -2.04 5.26
CA TYR A 109 12.71 -1.19 5.78
C TYR A 109 11.39 -1.97 5.90
N PHE A 110 10.98 -2.70 4.86
CA PHE A 110 9.77 -3.53 4.92
C PHE A 110 9.88 -4.65 5.95
N ALA A 111 11.01 -5.36 6.00
CA ALA A 111 11.21 -6.44 6.96
C ALA A 111 11.12 -5.94 8.41
N GLN A 112 11.67 -4.76 8.71
CA GLN A 112 11.55 -4.13 10.03
C GLN A 112 10.08 -3.82 10.38
N HIS A 113 9.35 -3.17 9.48
CA HIS A 113 7.96 -2.75 9.75
C HIS A 113 6.97 -3.90 9.78
N LEU A 114 7.30 -5.03 9.16
CA LEU A 114 6.51 -6.26 9.19
C LEU A 114 6.95 -7.24 10.31
N GLY A 115 7.97 -6.89 11.10
CA GLY A 115 8.45 -7.73 12.21
C GLY A 115 9.26 -8.97 11.79
N TYR A 116 9.76 -9.02 10.54
CA TYR A 116 10.59 -10.13 10.03
C TYR A 116 12.07 -9.93 10.37
N GLU A 117 12.42 -10.10 11.65
CA GLU A 117 13.76 -9.75 12.16
C GLU A 117 14.91 -10.48 11.44
N ALA A 118 14.75 -11.78 11.14
CA ALA A 118 15.78 -12.54 10.42
C ALA A 118 16.06 -11.96 9.02
N LYS A 119 15.01 -11.64 8.26
CA LYS A 119 15.14 -11.00 6.93
C LYS A 119 15.71 -9.59 7.06
N HIS A 120 15.29 -8.84 8.08
CA HIS A 120 15.80 -7.50 8.33
C HIS A 120 17.33 -7.50 8.52
N GLN A 121 17.85 -8.38 9.38
CA GLN A 121 19.29 -8.52 9.60
C GLN A 121 20.03 -8.96 8.34
N GLU A 122 19.46 -9.90 7.58
CA GLU A 122 20.03 -10.32 6.29
C GLU A 122 20.15 -9.14 5.31
N TYR A 123 19.09 -8.37 5.14
CA TYR A 123 19.09 -7.24 4.23
C TYR A 123 20.03 -6.11 4.66
N LEU A 124 20.16 -5.85 5.97
CA LEU A 124 21.16 -4.90 6.47
C LEU A 124 22.60 -5.35 6.14
N LYS A 125 22.90 -6.65 6.27
CA LYS A 125 24.20 -7.21 5.88
C LYS A 125 24.48 -6.99 4.39
N ARG A 126 23.53 -7.36 3.53
CA ARG A 126 23.66 -7.19 2.07
C ARG A 126 23.74 -5.71 1.66
N LEU A 127 23.00 -4.84 2.35
CA LEU A 127 23.06 -3.39 2.16
C LEU A 127 24.47 -2.85 2.42
N ASN A 128 25.10 -3.28 3.51
CA ASN A 128 26.47 -2.86 3.85
C ASN A 128 27.50 -3.38 2.84
N GLN A 129 27.36 -4.61 2.36
CA GLN A 129 28.21 -5.15 1.28
C GLN A 129 28.11 -4.29 0.01
N GLU A 130 26.91 -3.87 -0.37
CA GLU A 130 26.71 -3.00 -1.53
C GLU A 130 27.27 -1.58 -1.29
N LYS A 131 27.17 -1.02 -0.08
CA LYS A 131 27.85 0.24 0.27
C LYS A 131 29.37 0.14 0.06
N GLU A 132 29.99 -0.92 0.56
CA GLU A 132 31.43 -1.15 0.42
C GLU A 132 31.84 -1.31 -1.04
N ARG A 133 31.06 -2.09 -1.82
CA ARG A 133 31.27 -2.26 -3.27
C ARG A 133 31.23 -0.92 -4.00
N MET A 134 30.27 -0.06 -3.68
CA MET A 134 30.15 1.28 -4.28
C MET A 134 31.36 2.16 -3.95
N VAL A 135 31.81 2.16 -2.69
CA VAL A 135 33.01 2.91 -2.26
C VAL A 135 34.26 2.40 -2.98
N PHE A 136 34.45 1.09 -3.07
CA PHE A 136 35.58 0.47 -3.75
C PHE A 136 35.59 0.79 -5.26
N THR A 137 34.43 0.68 -5.91
CA THR A 137 34.27 1.02 -7.34
C THR A 137 34.61 2.49 -7.61
N ARG A 138 34.19 3.40 -6.72
CA ARG A 138 34.51 4.83 -6.82
C ARG A 138 36.01 5.08 -6.67
N ARG A 139 36.68 4.42 -5.72
CA ARG A 139 38.14 4.51 -5.53
C ARG A 139 38.90 4.01 -6.76
N ARG A 140 38.49 2.87 -7.35
CA ARG A 140 39.09 2.33 -8.59
C ARG A 140 38.94 3.26 -9.78
N LYS A 141 37.75 3.83 -10.00
CA LYS A 141 37.52 4.80 -11.08
C LYS A 141 38.41 6.04 -10.91
N ASN A 142 38.52 6.57 -9.70
CA ASN A 142 39.38 7.72 -9.43
C ASN A 142 40.87 7.41 -9.67
N ALA A 143 41.34 6.21 -9.29
CA ALA A 143 42.72 5.78 -9.54
C ALA A 143 43.02 5.58 -11.04
N ALA A 144 42.08 5.02 -11.81
CA ALA A 144 42.24 4.84 -13.25
C ALA A 144 42.28 6.18 -14.02
N VAL A 145 41.58 7.21 -13.55
CA VAL A 145 41.63 8.57 -14.10
C VAL A 145 42.96 9.27 -13.80
N HIS A 146 43.70 8.84 -12.76
CA HIS A 146 44.99 9.40 -12.36
C HIS A 146 46.18 8.50 -12.72
N SER A 147 45.96 7.42 -13.47
CA SER A 147 47.06 6.64 -14.04
C SER A 147 47.66 7.47 -15.19
N PRO A 148 48.96 7.82 -15.15
CA PRO A 148 49.60 8.50 -16.26
C PRO A 148 49.49 7.58 -17.48
N GLN A 149 48.86 8.05 -18.55
CA GLN A 149 49.02 7.43 -19.86
C GLN A 149 50.51 7.48 -20.19
N ASP A 150 51.03 6.31 -20.55
CA ASP A 150 52.43 6.10 -20.91
C ASP A 150 52.91 7.14 -21.92
N ARG A 151 54.12 7.65 -21.64
CA ARG A 151 54.95 8.48 -22.51
C ARG A 151 55.48 7.67 -23.68
#